data_AF-A0A831PH70-F1
#
_entry.id   AF-A0A831PH70-F1
#
_cell.length_a   1.000
_cell.length_b   1.000
_cell.length_c   1.000
_cell.angle_alpha   90.00
_cell.angle_beta   90.00
_cell.angle_gamma   90.00
#
_symmetry.space_group_name_H-M   'P 1'
#
loop_
_entity.id
_entity.type
_entity.pdbx_description
1 polymer ?
#
loop_
_entity_poly.entity_id
_entity_poly.type
_entity_poly.pdbx_seq_one_letter_code
_entity_poly.pdbx_strand_id
1 'polypeptide(L)'
;MKKLIRFIFWGVVFVVLLVAADQALLRMDLDVPGYREAHSFYKEFRARLIGLGGDYKTPPASGADGTQPAPQTGPSYVYVDDEGALNFAENLNEVPERYRQNAQQLGQ
;
A
#
# COMPACT_ATOMS: atom_id res chain seq x y z
N MET A 1 13.84 46.13 -13.45
CA MET A 1 14.25 45.04 -12.54
C MET A 1 13.45 44.96 -11.22
N LYS A 2 12.96 46.06 -10.63
CA LYS A 2 12.14 46.01 -9.39
C LYS A 2 10.87 45.14 -9.48
N LYS A 3 10.18 45.15 -10.61
CA LYS A 3 9.00 44.29 -10.85
C LYS A 3 9.36 42.80 -10.89
N LEU A 4 10.51 42.47 -11.50
CA LEU A 4 11.03 41.10 -11.57
C LEU A 4 11.50 40.61 -10.18
N ILE A 5 12.20 41.46 -9.43
CA ILE A 5 12.58 41.17 -8.04
C ILE A 5 11.35 40.94 -7.16
N ARG A 6 10.30 41.77 -7.32
CA ARG A 6 9.04 41.59 -6.59
C ARG A 6 8.34 40.28 -6.95
N PHE A 7 8.38 39.89 -8.22
CA PHE A 7 7.84 38.63 -8.70
C PHE A 7 8.61 37.42 -8.14
N ILE A 8 9.94 37.43 -8.21
CA ILE A 8 10.79 36.38 -7.64
C ILE A 8 10.60 36.29 -6.13
N PHE A 9 10.55 37.43 -5.43
CA PHE A 9 10.28 37.48 -3.99
C PHE A 9 8.96 36.80 -3.64
N TRP A 10 7.88 37.14 -4.35
CA TRP A 10 6.58 36.49 -4.16
C TRP A 10 6.61 35.00 -4.51
N GLY A 11 7.38 34.61 -5.53
CA GLY A 11 7.62 33.20 -5.87
C GLY A 11 8.31 32.44 -4.74
N VAL A 12 9.35 33.02 -4.13
CA VAL A 12 10.04 32.42 -2.98
C VAL A 12 9.10 32.30 -1.78
N VAL A 13 8.34 33.36 -1.47
CA VAL A 13 7.34 33.32 -0.38
C VAL A 13 6.31 32.22 -0.63
N PHE A 14 5.84 32.07 -1.86
CA PHE A 14 4.91 31.02 -2.25
C PHE A 14 5.51 29.61 -2.06
N VAL A 15 6.77 29.41 -2.47
CA VAL A 15 7.48 28.13 -2.26
C VAL A 15 7.66 27.84 -0.77
N VAL A 16 8.01 28.84 0.05
CA VAL A 16 8.11 28.67 1.50
C VAL A 16 6.77 28.26 2.10
N LEU A 17 5.66 28.84 1.62
CA LEU A 17 4.32 28.49 2.08
C LEU A 17 3.95 27.04 1.70
N LEU A 18 4.32 26.60 0.49
CA LEU A 18 4.16 25.20 0.08
C LEU A 18 4.96 24.25 0.97
N VAL A 19 6.21 24.58 1.30
CA VAL A 19 7.04 23.78 2.21
C VAL A 19 6.43 23.73 3.61
N ALA A 20 5.90 24.84 4.11
CA ALA A 20 5.22 24.88 5.40
C ALA A 20 3.98 23.98 5.41
N ALA A 21 3.18 23.99 4.33
CA ALA A 21 2.03 23.11 4.17
C ALA A 21 2.44 21.61 4.11
N ASP A 22 3.50 21.28 3.37
CA ASP A 22 4.08 19.92 3.34
C ASP A 22 4.52 19.48 4.74
N GLN A 23 5.20 20.35 5.50
CA GLN A 23 5.60 20.04 6.88
C GLN A 23 4.40 19.87 7.81
N ALA A 24 3.33 20.66 7.66
CA ALA A 24 2.11 20.50 8.43
C ALA A 24 1.49 19.12 8.17
N LEU A 25 1.35 18.73 6.90
CA LEU A 25 0.85 17.40 6.53
C LEU A 25 1.72 16.27 7.05
N LEU A 26 3.04 16.46 7.21
CA LEU A 26 3.92 15.42 7.75
C LEU A 26 3.90 15.31 9.28
N ARG A 27 3.78 16.43 10.00
CA ARG A 27 4.02 16.50 11.45
C ARG A 27 2.78 16.69 12.30
N MET A 28 1.70 17.22 11.73
CA MET A 28 0.48 17.46 12.49
C MET A 28 -0.13 16.11 12.86
N ASP A 29 -0.53 15.95 14.11
CA ASP A 29 -1.30 14.81 14.58
C ASP A 29 -2.65 15.39 15.01
N LEU A 30 -3.68 15.12 14.21
CA LEU A 30 -5.03 15.56 14.48
C LEU A 30 -5.81 14.36 14.99
N ASP A 31 -6.31 14.48 16.22
CA ASP A 31 -7.14 13.46 16.87
C ASP A 31 -8.58 13.54 16.35
N VAL A 32 -8.75 13.30 15.05
CA VAL A 32 -10.05 13.26 14.38
C VAL A 32 -10.23 11.95 13.62
N PRO A 33 -11.45 11.39 13.58
CA PRO A 33 -11.70 10.11 12.92
C PRO A 33 -11.32 10.18 11.44
N GLY A 34 -10.53 9.21 10.96
CA GLY A 34 -10.05 9.13 9.59
C GLY A 34 -8.75 9.90 9.29
N TYR A 35 -8.25 10.74 10.20
CA TYR A 35 -7.00 11.48 9.99
C TYR A 35 -5.78 10.56 9.86
N ARG A 36 -5.71 9.53 10.72
CA ARG A 36 -4.62 8.55 10.73
C ARG A 36 -4.39 7.90 9.36
N GLU A 37 -5.47 7.50 8.69
CA GLU A 37 -5.41 6.85 7.38
C GLU A 37 -5.04 7.84 6.26
N ALA A 38 -5.57 9.07 6.31
CA ALA A 38 -5.17 10.11 5.37
C ALA A 38 -3.69 10.50 5.54
N HIS A 39 -3.20 10.52 6.79
CA HIS A 39 -1.83 10.85 7.14
C HIS A 39 -0.83 9.78 6.70
N SER A 40 -1.15 8.50 6.94
CA SER A 40 -0.34 7.37 6.49
C SER A 40 -0.28 7.33 4.96
N PHE A 41 -1.41 7.47 4.29
CA PHE A 41 -1.49 7.55 2.83
C PHE A 41 -0.62 8.68 2.28
N TYR A 42 -0.73 9.90 2.83
CA TYR A 42 0.05 11.04 2.37
C TYR A 42 1.56 10.81 2.51
N LYS A 43 2.01 10.23 3.64
CA LYS A 43 3.42 9.89 3.85
C LYS A 43 3.93 8.88 2.82
N GLU A 44 3.17 7.81 2.57
CA GLU A 44 3.54 6.81 1.58
C GLU A 44 3.55 7.36 0.15
N PHE A 45 2.52 8.14 -0.22
CA PHE A 45 2.42 8.78 -1.53
C PHE A 45 3.62 9.69 -1.78
N ARG A 46 3.97 10.55 -0.81
CA ARG A 46 5.11 11.45 -0.91
C ARG A 46 6.43 10.69 -1.03
N ALA A 47 6.62 9.63 -0.25
CA ALA A 47 7.82 8.81 -0.30
C ALA A 47 8.00 8.16 -1.68
N ARG A 48 6.91 7.67 -2.30
CA ARG A 48 6.91 7.16 -3.67
C ARG A 48 7.14 8.25 -4.71
N LEU A 49 6.54 9.43 -4.54
CA LEU A 49 6.70 10.56 -5.46
C LEU A 49 8.17 11.04 -5.50
N ILE A 50 8.84 11.09 -4.35
CA ILE A 50 10.27 11.42 -4.26
C ILE A 50 11.14 10.25 -4.74
N GLY A 51 10.71 9.02 -4.48
CA GLY A 51 11.39 7.79 -4.89
C GLY A 51 11.12 7.35 -6.33
N LEU A 52 10.36 8.11 -7.13
CA LEU A 52 9.88 7.71 -8.47
C LEU A 52 10.99 7.51 -9.54
N GLY A 53 12.26 7.52 -9.13
CA GLY A 53 13.42 7.24 -9.96
C GLY A 53 14.58 6.51 -9.24
N GLY A 54 14.33 5.85 -8.11
CA GLY A 54 15.34 5.08 -7.37
C GLY A 54 14.79 3.80 -6.72
N ASP A 55 15.65 3.05 -6.02
CA ASP A 55 15.32 1.82 -5.30
C ASP A 55 14.48 2.08 -4.03
N TYR A 56 13.30 2.67 -4.19
CA TYR A 56 12.34 2.74 -3.10
C TYR A 56 11.88 1.31 -2.79
N LYS A 57 12.47 0.70 -1.76
CA LYS A 57 12.01 -0.58 -1.22
C LYS A 57 10.62 -0.36 -0.65
N THR A 58 9.61 -0.76 -1.42
CA THR A 58 8.20 -0.72 -1.04
C THR A 58 8.07 -1.26 0.40
N PRO A 59 7.66 -0.44 1.38
CA PRO A 59 7.22 -0.99 2.65
C PRO A 59 6.06 -1.95 2.32
N PRO A 60 5.99 -3.13 2.98
CA PRO A 60 4.82 -3.97 2.86
C PRO A 60 3.60 -3.10 3.15
N ALA A 61 2.57 -3.19 2.30
CA ALA A 61 1.37 -2.39 2.44
C ALA A 61 0.91 -2.40 3.90
N SER A 62 0.63 -1.22 4.48
CA SER A 62 0.22 -1.06 5.89
C SER A 62 -1.12 -1.73 6.27
N GLY A 63 -1.59 -2.71 5.49
CA GLY A 63 -2.61 -3.68 5.87
C GLY A 63 -2.05 -5.06 6.27
N ALA A 64 -0.73 -5.25 6.26
CA ALA A 64 -0.09 -6.45 6.78
C ALA A 64 0.32 -6.24 8.24
N ASP A 65 -0.67 -6.08 9.12
CA ASP A 65 -0.42 -6.31 10.54
C ASP A 65 0.08 -7.75 10.70
N GLY A 66 1.35 -7.90 11.07
CA GLY A 66 1.77 -8.94 12.00
C GLY A 66 1.93 -10.39 11.51
N THR A 67 1.89 -10.73 10.23
CA THR A 67 2.28 -12.10 9.83
C THR A 67 3.77 -12.15 9.52
N GLN A 68 4.56 -12.29 10.58
CA GLN A 68 5.78 -13.12 10.56
C GLN A 68 5.51 -14.32 9.65
N PRO A 69 6.41 -14.74 8.73
CA PRO A 69 6.14 -15.88 7.88
C PRO A 69 5.90 -17.09 8.78
N ALA A 70 4.63 -17.37 9.05
CA ALA A 70 4.18 -18.59 9.64
C ALA A 70 4.67 -19.69 8.69
N PRO A 71 5.02 -20.87 9.22
CA PRO A 71 5.23 -22.02 8.35
C PRO A 71 4.07 -22.07 7.35
N GLN A 72 4.38 -22.37 6.09
CA GLN A 72 3.44 -22.38 4.96
C GLN A 72 2.39 -23.50 5.08
N THR A 73 1.74 -23.59 6.24
CA THR A 73 0.58 -24.42 6.55
C THR A 73 -0.69 -23.63 6.25
N GLY A 74 -0.67 -22.91 5.12
CA GLY A 74 -1.85 -22.30 4.52
C GLY A 74 -2.33 -23.19 3.38
N PRO A 75 -3.60 -23.07 2.96
CA PRO A 75 -4.10 -23.84 1.84
C PRO A 75 -3.27 -23.57 0.58
N SER A 76 -2.59 -24.60 0.08
CA SER A 76 -1.77 -24.53 -1.12
C SER A 76 -2.60 -24.62 -2.39
N TYR A 77 -3.85 -25.08 -2.31
CA TYR A 77 -4.72 -25.28 -3.46
C TYR A 77 -6.08 -24.62 -3.26
N VAL A 78 -6.62 -24.03 -4.33
CA VAL A 78 -8.00 -23.53 -4.41
C VAL A 78 -8.74 -24.29 -5.51
N TYR A 79 -9.99 -24.67 -5.28
CA TYR A 79 -10.86 -25.28 -6.29
C TYR A 79 -12.29 -24.76 -6.16
N VAL A 80 -13.06 -24.90 -7.23
CA VAL A 80 -14.49 -24.52 -7.28
C VAL A 80 -15.31 -25.80 -7.35
N ASP A 81 -16.36 -25.90 -6.55
CA ASP A 81 -17.31 -27.02 -6.59
C ASP A 81 -18.46 -26.80 -7.57
N ASP A 82 -19.38 -27.77 -7.65
CA ASP A 82 -20.52 -27.72 -8.58
C ASP A 82 -21.55 -26.64 -8.22
N GLU A 83 -21.50 -26.10 -6.99
CA GLU A 83 -22.33 -25.01 -6.49
C GLU A 83 -21.69 -23.63 -6.73
N GLY A 84 -20.45 -23.62 -7.26
CA GLY A 84 -19.68 -22.41 -7.52
C GLY A 84 -18.96 -21.85 -6.30
N ALA A 85 -18.86 -22.61 -5.20
CA ALA A 85 -18.17 -22.16 -4.00
C ALA A 85 -16.65 -22.40 -4.10
N LEU A 86 -15.87 -21.42 -3.64
CA LEU A 86 -14.42 -21.49 -3.56
C LEU A 86 -14.01 -22.25 -2.31
N ASN A 87 -13.28 -23.34 -2.51
CA ASN A 87 -12.77 -24.21 -1.45
C ASN A 87 -11.25 -24.20 -1.45
N PHE A 88 -10.67 -24.34 -0.26
CA PHE A 88 -9.23 -24.22 -0.02
C PHE A 88 -8.71 -25.50 0.65
N ALA A 89 -7.63 -26.06 0.12
CA ALA A 89 -7.02 -27.31 0.58
C ALA A 89 -5.52 -27.14 0.83
N GLU A 90 -4.97 -27.79 1.86
CA GLU A 90 -3.55 -27.71 2.20
C GLU A 90 -2.69 -28.47 1.19
N ASN A 91 -3.23 -29.53 0.60
CA ASN A 91 -2.54 -30.36 -0.40
C ASN A 91 -3.53 -30.89 -1.45
N LEU A 92 -3.01 -31.36 -2.59
CA LEU A 92 -3.85 -31.85 -3.70
C LEU A 92 -4.66 -33.11 -3.34
N ASN A 93 -4.24 -33.88 -2.33
CA ASN A 93 -4.94 -35.11 -1.92
C ASN A 93 -6.25 -34.80 -1.18
N GLU A 94 -6.31 -33.68 -0.47
CA GLU A 94 -7.52 -33.16 0.17
C GLU A 94 -8.55 -32.65 -0.83
N VAL A 95 -8.13 -32.30 -2.04
CA VAL A 95 -9.08 -31.95 -3.11
C VAL A 95 -9.76 -33.24 -3.62
N PRO A 96 -11.11 -33.29 -3.64
CA PRO A 96 -11.82 -34.42 -4.22
C PRO A 96 -11.41 -34.68 -5.66
N GLU A 97 -11.28 -35.95 -6.06
CA GLU A 97 -10.75 -36.37 -7.38
C GLU A 97 -11.37 -35.63 -8.56
N ARG A 98 -12.69 -35.43 -8.51
CA ARG A 98 -13.45 -34.72 -9.54
C ARG A 98 -13.09 -33.24 -9.70
N TYR A 99 -12.55 -32.60 -8.67
CA TYR A 99 -12.16 -31.18 -8.69
C TYR A 99 -10.65 -30.97 -8.80
N ARG A 100 -9.82 -32.02 -8.69
CA ARG A 100 -8.35 -31.92 -8.80
C ARG A 100 -7.89 -31.32 -10.14
N GLN A 101 -8.62 -31.59 -11.23
CA GLN A 101 -8.29 -31.05 -12.55
C GLN A 101 -8.49 -29.52 -12.64
N ASN A 102 -9.38 -28.97 -11.81
CA ASN A 102 -9.68 -27.53 -11.74
C ASN A 102 -9.04 -26.87 -10.52
N ALA A 103 -8.22 -27.59 -9.75
CA ALA A 103 -7.54 -27.06 -8.59
C ALA A 103 -6.31 -26.25 -9.02
N GLN A 104 -6.19 -25.04 -8.49
CA GLN A 104 -5.08 -24.13 -8.79
C GLN A 104 -4.23 -23.92 -7.54
N GLN A 105 -2.91 -23.87 -7.72
CA GLN A 105 -1.98 -23.67 -6.62
C GLN A 105 -1.93 -22.18 -6.23
N LEU A 106 -2.11 -21.88 -4.94
CA LEU A 106 -2.00 -20.52 -4.41
C LEU A 106 -0.51 -20.17 -4.21
N GLY A 107 -0.02 -19.15 -4.93
CA GLY A 107 1.34 -18.63 -4.75
C GLY A 107 2.35 -18.94 -5.85
N GLN A 108 1.90 -19.27 -7.07
CA GLN A 108 2.73 -19.24 -8.29
C GLN A 108 2.38 -18.05 -9.18
#